data_AF-A0A329W6K9-F1
#
_entry.id   AF-A0A329W6K9-F1
#
_cell.length_a   1.000
_cell.length_b   1.000
_cell.length_c   1.000
_cell.angle_alpha   90.00
_cell.angle_beta   90.00
_cell.angle_gamma   90.00
#
_symmetry.space_group_name_H-M   'P 1'
#
loop_
_entity.id
_entity.type
_entity.pdbx_description
1 polymer ?
#
loop_
_entity_poly.entity_id
_entity_poly.type
_entity_poly.pdbx_seq_one_letter_code
_entity_poly.pdbx_strand_id
1 'polypeptide(L)'
;MTGVSECSQQRGNLKDDGYRTPTKAVNVPVVKAEKTKRQNVFTAKVVPGMPPVHIRISDPPRKNIFSRKEVTPVANVPVTSYTPTPVKNTVDAIVHFPVGSNAEPVYVSVTTVLKPEEMKKQAAEAKRQQEKWEKEHPVEAAERRLYEAEQVLKPLDKIYQEKLKILNQVKNTPEGKALADPVKNPLVYTKDIEIDGKKLKVEIKTDDKKGLDILLKEGVKAYISAMTLSDFKKLQDIKDPKESLIQTSAALLKAIYYERFGRRLLDAWKKINPVQREFNIAMENRKKAEQAKSEAEKNLDKARKEDKDRKSKITKEYRHRYHDAPETEDIKGFSDLKETRPKTPRQGGGGLRKRWIGEKGRKIYEWDYQEGELEGYRASDGQHIGSFDPNTGKPLKSANPKRNIKKYL
;
A
#
# COMPACT_ATOMS: atom_id res chain seq x y z
N MET A 1 52.09 3.04 -0.53
CA MET A 1 51.37 4.26 -0.96
C MET A 1 50.50 3.86 -2.16
N THR A 2 49.33 3.28 -1.90
CA THR A 2 48.00 3.94 -1.85
C THR A 2 47.55 4.48 -3.21
N GLY A 3 46.56 3.79 -3.79
CA GLY A 3 45.85 4.20 -4.99
C GLY A 3 44.65 3.29 -5.25
N VAL A 4 43.77 3.15 -4.26
CA VAL A 4 42.45 2.51 -4.41
C VAL A 4 41.56 3.52 -5.12
N SER A 5 41.10 3.20 -6.33
CA SER A 5 40.01 3.92 -6.99
C SER A 5 38.73 3.13 -6.77
N GLU A 6 38.03 3.45 -5.69
CA GLU A 6 36.63 3.04 -5.49
C GLU A 6 35.77 3.80 -6.51
N CYS A 7 35.25 3.08 -7.50
CA CYS A 7 34.14 3.57 -8.31
C CYS A 7 32.87 3.46 -7.47
N SER A 8 32.68 4.44 -6.58
CA SER A 8 31.44 4.71 -5.85
C SER A 8 30.32 4.96 -6.87
N GLN A 9 29.54 3.92 -7.18
CA GLN A 9 28.21 4.11 -7.74
C GLN A 9 27.41 4.97 -6.77
N GLN A 10 26.99 6.14 -7.28
CA GLN A 10 26.25 7.16 -6.55
C GLN A 10 25.11 6.53 -5.73
N ARG A 11 25.30 6.50 -4.41
CA ARG A 11 24.20 6.44 -3.45
C ARG A 11 23.37 7.70 -3.63
N GLY A 12 22.31 7.61 -4.41
CA GLY A 12 21.20 8.54 -4.29
C GLY A 12 20.71 8.48 -2.85
N ASN A 13 20.76 9.61 -2.15
CA ASN A 13 20.20 9.82 -0.83
C ASN A 13 18.68 9.56 -0.85
N LEU A 14 18.28 8.30 -0.75
CA LEU A 14 16.98 7.93 -0.24
C LEU A 14 17.13 7.86 1.27
N LYS A 15 16.42 8.75 1.97
CA LYS A 15 16.29 8.70 3.41
C LYS A 15 15.90 7.28 3.80
N ASP A 16 16.71 6.71 4.69
CA ASP A 16 16.59 5.37 5.23
C ASP A 16 15.35 5.33 6.14
N ASP A 17 14.17 5.17 5.53
CA ASP A 17 12.92 4.92 6.23
C ASP A 17 12.90 3.46 6.71
N GLY A 18 13.79 3.12 7.65
CA GLY A 18 13.63 2.05 8.66
C GLY A 18 13.41 0.59 8.23
N TYR A 19 13.23 0.27 6.95
CA TYR A 19 12.95 -1.09 6.50
C TYR A 19 14.16 -1.69 5.80
N ARG A 20 15.11 -2.24 6.58
CA ARG A 20 16.11 -3.16 6.04
C ARG A 20 15.37 -4.40 5.53
N THR A 21 15.09 -4.45 4.24
CA THR A 21 14.69 -5.69 3.59
C THR A 21 15.81 -6.72 3.77
N PRO A 22 15.51 -7.97 4.18
CA PRO A 22 16.54 -9.00 4.24
C PRO A 22 17.02 -9.28 2.82
N THR A 23 18.23 -8.81 2.49
CA THR A 23 18.93 -9.18 1.26
C THR A 23 19.22 -10.68 1.34
N LYS A 24 18.40 -11.50 0.66
CA LYS A 24 18.72 -12.91 0.45
C LYS A 24 20.05 -12.97 -0.32
N ALA A 25 21.01 -13.73 0.19
CA ALA A 25 22.22 -14.04 -0.56
C ALA A 25 21.83 -14.81 -1.83
N VAL A 26 22.24 -14.30 -3.00
CA VAL A 26 22.02 -14.94 -4.30
C VAL A 26 23.36 -15.52 -4.76
N ASN A 27 23.38 -16.82 -5.05
CA ASN A 27 24.54 -17.49 -5.62
C ASN A 27 24.44 -17.49 -7.14
N VAL A 28 25.40 -16.86 -7.83
CA VAL A 28 25.48 -16.83 -9.29
C VAL A 28 26.64 -17.76 -9.73
N PRO A 29 26.41 -18.72 -10.64
CA PRO A 29 27.46 -19.63 -11.09
C PRO A 29 28.53 -18.91 -11.89
N VAL A 30 29.79 -19.35 -11.74
CA VAL A 30 30.91 -18.86 -12.54
C VAL A 30 31.18 -19.83 -13.68
N VAL A 31 31.12 -19.33 -14.92
CA VAL A 31 31.36 -20.11 -16.14
C VAL A 31 32.67 -19.64 -16.78
N LYS A 32 33.56 -20.58 -17.09
CA LYS A 32 34.81 -20.28 -17.80
C LYS A 32 34.53 -20.11 -19.29
N ALA A 33 35.04 -19.04 -19.88
CA ALA A 33 34.95 -18.80 -21.32
C ALA A 33 36.05 -19.57 -22.08
N GLU A 34 35.72 -20.10 -23.26
CA GLU A 34 36.64 -20.81 -24.14
C GLU A 34 37.04 -19.93 -25.33
N LYS A 35 38.32 -20.03 -25.75
CA LYS A 35 38.82 -19.31 -26.92
C LYS A 35 38.22 -19.91 -28.19
N THR A 36 37.83 -19.05 -29.14
CA THR A 36 37.43 -19.50 -30.47
C THR A 36 38.56 -19.29 -31.49
N LYS A 37 38.36 -19.79 -32.72
CA LYS A 37 39.26 -19.51 -33.86
C LYS A 37 39.30 -18.02 -34.24
N ARG A 38 38.30 -17.23 -33.83
CA ARG A 38 38.21 -15.80 -34.11
C ARG A 38 38.87 -15.02 -32.97
N GLN A 39 39.76 -14.08 -33.32
CA GLN A 39 40.42 -13.22 -32.35
C GLN A 39 39.39 -12.40 -31.55
N ASN A 40 39.58 -12.30 -30.24
CA ASN A 40 38.72 -11.56 -29.29
C ASN A 40 37.26 -12.06 -29.23
N VAL A 41 37.00 -13.29 -29.68
CA VAL A 41 35.69 -13.94 -29.56
C VAL A 41 35.84 -15.20 -28.72
N PHE A 42 34.99 -15.30 -27.71
CA PHE A 42 34.95 -16.41 -26.75
C PHE A 42 33.57 -17.04 -26.74
N THR A 43 33.49 -18.29 -26.31
CA THR A 43 32.24 -19.01 -26.09
C THR A 43 32.07 -19.35 -24.63
N ALA A 44 30.88 -19.13 -24.07
CA ALA A 44 30.56 -19.52 -22.70
C ALA A 44 29.24 -20.28 -22.66
N LYS A 45 29.23 -21.46 -22.03
CA LYS A 45 28.01 -22.25 -21.83
C LYS A 45 27.24 -21.72 -20.63
N VAL A 46 26.52 -20.62 -20.83
CA VAL A 46 25.76 -19.91 -19.80
C VAL A 46 24.45 -20.62 -19.46
N VAL A 47 23.71 -21.08 -20.49
CA VAL A 47 22.42 -21.73 -20.30
C VAL A 47 22.56 -23.24 -20.53
N PRO A 48 22.23 -24.09 -19.54
CA PRO A 48 22.24 -25.55 -19.71
C PRO A 48 21.36 -25.98 -20.88
N GLY A 49 21.86 -26.88 -21.73
CA GLY A 49 21.11 -27.41 -22.88
C GLY A 49 21.01 -26.48 -24.11
N MET A 50 21.52 -25.24 -24.03
CA MET A 50 21.55 -24.30 -25.15
C MET A 50 22.96 -24.19 -25.76
N PRO A 51 23.07 -23.73 -27.03
CA PRO A 51 24.35 -23.41 -27.63
C PRO A 51 25.15 -22.39 -26.80
N PRO A 52 26.49 -22.46 -26.78
CA PRO A 52 27.32 -21.49 -26.09
C PRO A 52 27.09 -20.05 -26.61
N VAL A 53 26.99 -19.11 -25.66
CA VAL A 53 26.89 -17.69 -25.97
C VAL A 53 28.22 -17.22 -26.53
N HIS A 54 28.19 -16.58 -27.70
CA HIS A 54 29.37 -15.97 -28.30
C HIS A 54 29.55 -14.56 -27.77
N ILE A 55 30.66 -14.32 -27.08
CA ILE A 55 30.98 -13.05 -26.46
C ILE A 55 32.18 -12.46 -27.19
N ARG A 56 31.96 -11.33 -27.87
CA ARG A 56 33.03 -10.58 -28.51
C ARG A 56 33.44 -9.44 -27.59
N ILE A 57 34.73 -9.38 -27.28
CA ILE A 57 35.30 -8.28 -26.49
C ILE A 57 35.83 -7.26 -27.50
N SER A 58 35.39 -6.00 -27.36
CA SER A 58 35.76 -4.90 -28.25
C SER A 58 36.02 -3.64 -27.46
N ASP A 59 37.15 -3.00 -27.75
CA ASP A 59 37.50 -1.67 -27.26
C ASP A 59 37.80 -0.78 -28.48
N PRO A 60 37.02 0.31 -28.73
CA PRO A 60 35.89 0.79 -27.93
C PRO A 60 34.64 -0.09 -28.05
N PRO A 61 33.72 -0.03 -27.07
CA PRO A 61 32.47 -0.78 -27.13
C PRO A 61 31.60 -0.31 -28.30
N ARG A 62 31.10 -1.25 -29.12
CA ARG A 62 30.15 -0.94 -30.20
C ARG A 62 28.82 -0.47 -29.62
N LYS A 63 28.43 0.79 -29.85
CA LYS A 63 27.17 1.41 -29.39
C LYS A 63 25.93 1.03 -30.23
N ASN A 64 25.79 -0.24 -30.64
CA ASN A 64 24.54 -0.67 -31.26
C ASN A 64 23.59 -1.15 -30.16
N ILE A 65 22.79 -0.23 -29.62
CA ILE A 65 21.58 -0.60 -28.87
C ILE A 65 20.65 -1.25 -29.89
N PHE A 66 20.46 -2.57 -29.79
CA PHE A 66 19.51 -3.29 -30.62
C PHE A 66 18.11 -2.69 -30.41
N SER A 67 17.65 -1.84 -31.33
CA SER A 67 16.28 -1.36 -31.38
C SER A 67 15.37 -2.47 -31.90
N ARG A 68 15.22 -3.54 -31.12
CA ARG A 68 14.27 -4.60 -31.43
C ARG A 68 12.87 -4.07 -31.12
N LYS A 69 11.95 -4.04 -32.10
CA LYS A 69 10.56 -3.58 -31.91
C LYS A 69 9.82 -4.26 -30.74
N GLU A 70 10.28 -5.44 -30.33
CA GLU A 70 9.72 -6.28 -29.28
C GLU A 70 10.17 -5.90 -27.85
N VAL A 71 11.13 -4.98 -27.68
CA VAL A 71 11.62 -4.55 -26.36
C VAL A 71 11.36 -3.06 -26.16
N THR A 72 10.54 -2.72 -25.17
CA THR A 72 10.26 -1.33 -24.79
C THR A 72 11.02 -0.98 -23.51
N PRO A 73 12.00 -0.06 -23.56
CA PRO A 73 12.65 0.44 -22.35
C PRO A 73 11.62 1.15 -21.46
N VAL A 74 11.51 0.72 -20.20
CA VAL A 74 10.69 1.40 -19.20
C VAL A 74 11.62 2.20 -18.30
N ALA A 75 11.60 3.52 -18.42
CA ALA A 75 12.32 4.42 -17.53
C ALA A 75 11.54 4.60 -16.22
N ASN A 76 12.23 4.72 -15.09
CA ASN A 76 11.66 5.06 -13.78
C ASN A 76 10.58 4.07 -13.29
N VAL A 77 10.88 2.77 -13.30
CA VAL A 77 10.00 1.77 -12.68
C VAL A 77 9.98 1.99 -11.17
N PRO A 78 8.82 2.25 -10.53
CA PRO A 78 8.75 2.34 -9.08
C PRO A 78 9.13 0.99 -8.48
N VAL A 79 9.95 1.02 -7.41
CA VAL A 79 10.34 -0.20 -6.69
C VAL A 79 9.08 -0.78 -6.06
N THR A 80 8.53 -1.84 -6.65
CA THR A 80 7.38 -2.57 -6.11
C THR A 80 7.87 -3.75 -5.27
N SER A 81 7.30 -3.91 -4.08
CA SER A 81 7.52 -5.10 -3.25
C SER A 81 6.83 -6.28 -3.92
N TYR A 82 7.56 -7.06 -4.70
CA TYR A 82 7.11 -8.32 -5.27
C TYR A 82 7.55 -9.45 -4.34
N THR A 83 6.66 -10.41 -4.02
CA THR A 83 7.12 -11.68 -3.44
C THR A 83 8.00 -12.36 -4.48
N PRO A 84 9.32 -12.46 -4.27
CA PRO A 84 10.24 -12.93 -5.29
C PRO A 84 10.05 -14.44 -5.45
N THR A 85 9.12 -14.84 -6.31
CA THR A 85 9.32 -16.10 -7.01
C THR A 85 10.46 -15.86 -7.99
N PRO A 86 11.53 -16.67 -7.93
CA PRO A 86 12.56 -16.64 -8.96
C PRO A 86 11.89 -16.74 -10.32
N VAL A 87 12.22 -15.80 -11.20
CA VAL A 87 11.79 -15.81 -12.60
C VAL A 87 12.44 -17.05 -13.21
N LYS A 88 11.72 -18.19 -13.21
CA LYS A 88 12.25 -19.51 -13.63
C LYS A 88 12.82 -19.50 -15.05
N ASN A 89 12.48 -18.48 -15.84
CA ASN A 89 12.93 -18.27 -17.21
C ASN A 89 14.17 -17.38 -17.33
N THR A 90 14.83 -17.00 -16.23
CA THR A 90 16.10 -16.28 -16.25
C THR A 90 17.23 -17.16 -15.71
N VAL A 91 18.31 -17.26 -16.48
CA VAL A 91 19.54 -17.93 -16.07
C VAL A 91 20.66 -16.89 -16.03
N ASP A 92 21.30 -16.78 -14.88
CA ASP A 92 22.40 -15.86 -14.63
C ASP A 92 23.73 -16.61 -14.53
N ALA A 93 24.81 -16.01 -15.03
CA ALA A 93 26.17 -16.50 -14.83
C ALA A 93 27.19 -15.35 -14.82
N ILE A 94 28.28 -15.53 -14.08
CA ILE A 94 29.48 -14.70 -14.21
C ILE A 94 30.42 -15.42 -15.17
N VAL A 95 30.67 -14.83 -16.32
CA VAL A 95 31.61 -15.38 -17.31
C VAL A 95 33.01 -14.88 -17.00
N HIS A 96 33.91 -15.80 -16.67
CA HIS A 96 35.32 -15.54 -16.38
C HIS A 96 36.19 -15.92 -17.58
N PHE A 97 36.99 -14.99 -18.06
CA PHE A 97 37.83 -15.19 -19.26
C PHE A 97 39.20 -15.79 -18.90
N PRO A 98 39.83 -16.55 -19.83
CA PRO A 98 41.16 -17.12 -19.59
C PRO A 98 42.24 -16.05 -19.32
N VAL A 99 43.24 -16.40 -18.52
CA VAL A 99 44.42 -15.56 -18.26
C VAL A 99 45.10 -15.21 -19.59
N GLY A 100 45.49 -13.94 -19.76
CA GLY A 100 46.05 -13.41 -21.01
C GLY A 100 45.02 -12.96 -22.06
N SER A 101 43.72 -12.98 -21.74
CA SER A 101 42.65 -12.40 -22.59
C SER A 101 42.48 -10.88 -22.43
N ASN A 102 43.08 -10.29 -21.38
CA ASN A 102 42.94 -8.88 -21.01
C ASN A 102 41.48 -8.40 -20.87
N ALA A 103 40.58 -9.28 -20.40
CA ALA A 103 39.16 -9.00 -20.25
C ALA A 103 38.66 -9.27 -18.83
N GLU A 104 37.88 -8.34 -18.28
CA GLU A 104 37.24 -8.48 -16.98
C GLU A 104 36.08 -9.48 -17.02
N PRO A 105 35.75 -10.14 -15.89
CA PRO A 105 34.58 -11.00 -15.80
C PRO A 105 33.28 -10.23 -16.11
N VAL A 106 32.36 -10.86 -16.84
CA VAL A 106 31.09 -10.23 -17.25
C VAL A 106 29.92 -10.98 -16.64
N TYR A 107 28.99 -10.25 -16.02
CA TYR A 107 27.69 -10.78 -15.62
C TYR A 107 26.77 -10.90 -16.84
N VAL A 108 26.24 -12.11 -17.08
CA VAL A 108 25.32 -12.40 -18.17
C VAL A 108 24.02 -12.92 -17.58
N SER A 109 22.91 -12.26 -17.90
CA SER A 109 21.56 -12.71 -17.57
C SER A 109 20.81 -13.01 -18.87
N VAL A 110 20.39 -14.26 -19.03
CA VAL A 110 19.65 -14.72 -20.21
C VAL A 110 18.22 -15.03 -19.80
N THR A 111 17.28 -14.20 -20.24
CA THR A 111 15.85 -14.36 -19.97
C THR A 111 15.13 -14.91 -21.20
N THR A 112 14.42 -16.02 -21.06
CA THR A 112 13.56 -16.56 -22.11
C THR A 112 12.34 -15.65 -22.29
N VAL A 113 12.07 -15.27 -23.53
CA VAL A 113 10.86 -14.53 -23.93
C VAL A 113 9.69 -15.53 -23.95
N LEU A 114 8.76 -15.34 -23.02
CA LEU A 114 7.60 -16.22 -22.87
C LEU A 114 6.53 -15.91 -23.91
N LYS A 115 5.82 -16.96 -24.35
CA LYS A 115 4.59 -16.78 -25.14
C LYS A 115 3.48 -16.19 -24.27
N PRO A 116 2.46 -15.52 -24.86
CA PRO A 116 1.35 -14.94 -24.09
C PRO A 116 0.63 -15.93 -23.15
N GLU A 117 0.50 -17.20 -23.53
CA GLU A 117 -0.11 -18.24 -22.70
C GLU A 117 0.75 -18.61 -21.48
N GLU A 118 2.07 -18.70 -21.67
CA GLU A 118 3.03 -18.99 -20.61
C GLU A 118 3.11 -17.82 -19.61
N MET A 119 3.05 -16.58 -20.10
CA MET A 119 2.93 -15.38 -19.24
C MET A 119 1.69 -15.43 -18.35
N LYS A 120 0.53 -15.79 -18.91
CA LYS A 120 -0.71 -15.95 -18.13
C LYS A 120 -0.57 -17.03 -17.07
N LYS A 121 0.04 -18.17 -17.42
CA LYS A 121 0.30 -19.27 -16.48
C LYS A 121 1.23 -18.83 -15.34
N GLN A 122 2.30 -18.11 -15.66
CA GLN A 122 3.24 -17.58 -14.66
C GLN A 122 2.57 -16.55 -13.74
N ALA A 123 1.77 -15.64 -14.29
CA ALA A 123 1.01 -14.67 -13.51
C ALA A 123 0.00 -15.36 -12.57
N ALA A 124 -0.65 -16.44 -13.03
CA ALA A 124 -1.55 -17.24 -12.21
C ALA A 124 -0.80 -18.00 -11.09
N GLU A 125 0.38 -18.56 -11.37
CA GLU A 125 1.23 -19.19 -10.35
C GLU A 125 1.68 -18.14 -9.31
N ALA A 126 2.12 -16.97 -9.74
CA ALA A 126 2.51 -15.87 -8.87
C ALA A 126 1.35 -15.43 -7.97
N LYS A 127 0.13 -15.27 -8.53
CA LYS A 127 -1.07 -14.96 -7.76
C LYS A 127 -1.38 -16.03 -6.71
N ARG A 128 -1.29 -17.31 -7.07
CA ARG A 128 -1.50 -18.42 -6.12
C ARG A 128 -0.49 -18.42 -4.99
N GLN A 129 0.78 -18.13 -5.27
CA GLN A 129 1.82 -18.03 -4.23
C GLN A 129 1.59 -16.81 -3.33
N GLN A 130 1.18 -15.69 -3.92
CA GLN A 130 0.82 -14.49 -3.18
C GLN A 130 -0.37 -14.75 -2.24
N GLU A 131 -1.40 -15.44 -2.69
CA GLU A 131 -2.55 -15.84 -1.87
C GLU A 131 -2.15 -16.79 -0.73
N LYS A 132 -1.21 -17.72 -0.95
CA LYS A 132 -0.67 -18.58 0.11
C LYS A 132 0.07 -17.77 1.15
N TRP A 133 0.98 -16.89 0.72
CA TRP A 133 1.74 -16.03 1.61
C TRP A 133 0.82 -15.13 2.45
N GLU A 134 -0.22 -14.56 1.86
CA GLU A 134 -1.17 -13.72 2.60
C GLU A 134 -1.96 -14.48 3.67
N LYS A 135 -2.23 -15.77 3.45
CA LYS A 135 -2.87 -16.62 4.47
C LYS A 135 -1.92 -16.94 5.63
N GLU A 136 -0.63 -17.08 5.34
CA GLU A 136 0.41 -17.35 6.33
C GLU A 136 0.81 -16.08 7.11
N HIS A 137 0.69 -14.91 6.48
CA HIS A 137 1.10 -13.60 6.98
C HIS A 137 -0.08 -12.59 6.97
N PRO A 138 -1.13 -12.80 7.78
CA PRO A 138 -2.36 -12.01 7.70
C PRO A 138 -2.17 -10.53 8.09
N VAL A 139 -1.27 -10.23 9.02
CA VAL A 139 -1.00 -8.84 9.45
C VAL A 139 -0.29 -8.09 8.34
N GLU A 140 0.81 -8.63 7.82
CA GLU A 140 1.59 -8.02 6.74
C GLU A 140 0.77 -7.90 5.45
N ALA A 141 -0.11 -8.87 5.19
CA ALA A 141 -1.06 -8.80 4.08
C ALA A 141 -2.11 -7.69 4.26
N ALA A 142 -2.56 -7.42 5.50
CA ALA A 142 -3.48 -6.32 5.78
C ALA A 142 -2.77 -4.96 5.70
N GLU A 143 -1.52 -4.85 6.17
CA GLU A 143 -0.70 -3.64 6.03
C GLU A 143 -0.46 -3.28 4.57
N ARG A 144 -0.18 -4.28 3.71
CA ARG A 144 -0.02 -4.06 2.27
C ARG A 144 -1.30 -3.55 1.63
N ARG A 145 -2.46 -4.13 1.97
CA ARG A 145 -3.77 -3.68 1.46
C ARG A 145 -4.08 -2.24 1.88
N LEU A 146 -3.76 -1.88 3.11
CA LEU A 146 -3.90 -0.50 3.58
C LEU A 146 -3.01 0.45 2.76
N TYR A 147 -1.74 0.10 2.57
CA TYR A 147 -0.83 0.86 1.73
C TYR A 147 -1.35 1.03 0.30
N GLU A 148 -1.80 -0.06 -0.34
CA GLU A 148 -2.40 -0.02 -1.68
C GLU A 148 -3.62 0.91 -1.75
N ALA A 149 -4.52 0.84 -0.76
CA ALA A 149 -5.69 1.71 -0.67
C ALA A 149 -5.28 3.20 -0.52
N GLU A 150 -4.25 3.50 0.28
CA GLU A 150 -3.71 4.86 0.41
C GLU A 150 -3.10 5.38 -0.89
N GLN A 151 -2.38 4.53 -1.64
CA GLN A 151 -1.80 4.91 -2.93
C GLN A 151 -2.88 5.19 -3.98
N VAL A 152 -4.05 4.55 -3.88
CA VAL A 152 -5.21 4.87 -4.72
C VAL A 152 -5.88 6.18 -4.29
N LEU A 153 -6.03 6.40 -2.97
CA LEU A 153 -6.68 7.60 -2.44
C LEU A 153 -5.91 8.89 -2.75
N LYS A 154 -4.58 8.89 -2.61
CA LYS A 154 -3.72 10.07 -2.82
C LYS A 154 -3.98 10.82 -4.15
N PRO A 155 -3.89 10.18 -5.33
CA PRO A 155 -4.16 10.87 -6.60
C PRO A 155 -5.62 11.29 -6.74
N LEU A 156 -6.57 10.52 -6.22
CA LEU A 156 -8.00 10.86 -6.26
C LEU A 156 -8.34 12.07 -5.39
N ASP A 157 -7.71 12.20 -4.22
CA ASP A 157 -7.84 13.38 -3.36
C ASP A 157 -7.30 14.62 -4.08
N LYS A 158 -6.13 14.52 -4.72
CA LYS A 158 -5.57 15.62 -5.53
C LYS A 158 -6.53 16.04 -6.66
N ILE A 159 -7.07 15.10 -7.42
CA ILE A 159 -8.07 15.37 -8.47
C ILE A 159 -9.30 16.05 -7.88
N TYR A 160 -9.81 15.56 -6.75
CA TYR A 160 -10.94 16.17 -6.06
C TYR A 160 -10.67 17.63 -5.66
N GLN A 161 -9.50 17.92 -5.08
CA GLN A 161 -9.12 19.29 -4.68
C GLN A 161 -9.00 20.23 -5.89
N GLU A 162 -8.41 19.76 -6.98
CA GLU A 162 -8.31 20.53 -8.23
C GLU A 162 -9.70 20.85 -8.81
N LYS A 163 -10.60 19.86 -8.88
CA LYS A 163 -11.97 20.07 -9.36
C LYS A 163 -12.78 20.97 -8.42
N LEU A 164 -12.60 20.84 -7.11
CA LEU A 164 -13.23 21.72 -6.12
C LEU A 164 -12.80 23.17 -6.31
N LYS A 165 -11.51 23.42 -6.51
CA LYS A 165 -10.97 24.75 -6.77
C LYS A 165 -11.59 25.38 -8.01
N ILE A 166 -11.64 24.65 -9.12
CA ILE A 166 -12.23 25.12 -10.39
C ILE A 166 -13.73 25.39 -10.20
N LEU A 167 -14.45 24.48 -9.54
CA LEU A 167 -15.88 24.63 -9.28
C LEU A 167 -16.18 25.89 -8.46
N ASN A 168 -15.39 26.15 -7.42
CA ASN A 168 -15.52 27.35 -6.60
C ASN A 168 -15.23 28.62 -7.41
N GLN A 169 -14.23 28.61 -8.29
CA GLN A 169 -13.92 29.74 -9.17
C GLN A 169 -15.10 30.10 -10.07
N VAL A 170 -15.70 29.11 -10.75
CA VAL A 170 -16.80 29.36 -11.69
C VAL A 170 -18.10 29.76 -10.96
N LYS A 171 -18.37 29.18 -9.78
CA LYS A 171 -19.56 29.51 -8.97
C LYS A 171 -19.47 30.86 -8.27
N ASN A 172 -18.27 31.37 -8.00
CA ASN A 172 -18.09 32.64 -7.31
C ASN A 172 -18.24 33.88 -8.21
N THR A 173 -18.40 33.69 -9.52
CA THR A 173 -18.73 34.77 -10.46
C THR A 173 -20.14 35.32 -10.19
N PRO A 174 -20.46 36.58 -10.56
CA PRO A 174 -21.81 37.11 -10.45
C PRO A 174 -22.86 36.22 -11.12
N GLU A 175 -22.57 35.72 -12.33
CA GLU A 175 -23.42 34.79 -13.05
C GLU A 175 -23.55 33.45 -12.31
N GLY A 176 -22.45 32.90 -11.79
CA GLY A 176 -22.47 31.66 -11.01
C GLY A 176 -23.32 31.77 -9.75
N LYS A 177 -23.26 32.91 -9.05
CA LYS A 177 -24.09 33.19 -7.87
C LYS A 177 -25.56 33.38 -8.25
N ALA A 178 -25.84 34.08 -9.34
CA ALA A 178 -27.19 34.27 -9.88
C ALA A 178 -27.81 32.93 -10.33
N LEU A 179 -27.02 32.05 -10.94
CA LEU A 179 -27.46 30.70 -11.31
C LEU A 179 -27.73 29.81 -10.09
N ALA A 180 -27.02 30.02 -8.98
CA ALA A 180 -27.23 29.27 -7.74
C ALA A 180 -28.47 29.75 -6.98
N ASP A 181 -28.66 31.06 -6.89
CA ASP A 181 -29.88 31.66 -6.31
C ASP A 181 -30.12 33.05 -6.92
N PRO A 182 -31.02 33.15 -7.92
CA PRO A 182 -31.29 34.41 -8.61
C PRO A 182 -31.91 35.47 -7.72
N VAL A 183 -32.71 35.07 -6.72
CA VAL A 183 -33.37 36.00 -5.79
C VAL A 183 -32.34 36.61 -4.84
N LYS A 184 -31.40 35.80 -4.36
CA LYS A 184 -30.36 36.25 -3.43
C LYS A 184 -29.24 37.02 -4.11
N ASN A 185 -28.88 36.65 -5.33
CA ASN A 185 -27.76 37.25 -6.07
C ASN A 185 -28.16 37.64 -7.50
N PRO A 186 -29.15 38.53 -7.68
CA PRO A 186 -29.59 38.91 -9.02
C PRO A 186 -28.49 39.69 -9.75
N LEU A 187 -28.43 39.51 -11.07
CA LEU A 187 -27.79 40.50 -11.92
C LEU A 187 -28.73 41.70 -12.01
N VAL A 188 -28.20 42.89 -11.76
CA VAL A 188 -28.99 44.14 -11.71
C VAL A 188 -28.43 45.13 -12.72
N TYR A 189 -29.33 45.79 -13.45
CA TYR A 189 -29.03 46.97 -14.22
C TYR A 189 -30.09 48.04 -13.96
N THR A 190 -29.65 49.28 -13.77
CA THR A 190 -30.53 50.42 -13.50
C THR A 190 -30.17 51.56 -14.45
N LYS A 191 -31.18 52.19 -15.04
CA LYS A 191 -31.00 53.32 -15.96
C LYS A 191 -32.14 54.31 -15.83
N ASP A 192 -31.79 55.58 -15.71
CA ASP A 192 -32.75 56.68 -15.86
C ASP A 192 -32.91 57.00 -17.34
N ILE A 193 -34.16 57.04 -17.79
CA ILE A 193 -34.57 57.41 -19.14
C ILE A 193 -35.28 58.76 -19.07
N GLU A 194 -34.95 59.68 -19.96
CA GLU A 194 -35.62 60.97 -20.10
C GLU A 194 -36.05 61.18 -21.55
N ILE A 195 -37.35 61.39 -21.77
CA ILE A 195 -37.94 61.63 -23.10
C ILE A 195 -38.99 62.73 -22.94
N ASP A 196 -38.90 63.79 -23.74
CA ASP A 196 -39.82 64.94 -23.74
C ASP A 196 -40.09 65.53 -22.34
N GLY A 197 -39.06 65.58 -21.49
CA GLY A 197 -39.13 66.10 -20.12
C GLY A 197 -39.74 65.14 -19.08
N LYS A 198 -40.25 63.96 -19.49
CA LYS A 198 -40.62 62.89 -18.56
C LYS A 198 -39.41 62.06 -18.18
N LYS A 199 -39.29 61.71 -16.90
CA LYS A 199 -38.19 60.90 -16.36
C LYS A 199 -38.74 59.58 -15.82
N LEU A 200 -38.10 58.48 -16.18
CA LEU A 200 -38.45 57.15 -15.71
C LEU A 200 -37.19 56.37 -15.32
N LYS A 201 -37.14 55.92 -14.07
CA LYS A 201 -36.09 55.03 -13.59
C LYS A 201 -36.46 53.59 -13.90
N VAL A 202 -35.67 52.93 -14.74
CA VAL A 202 -35.86 51.52 -15.12
C VAL A 202 -34.86 50.65 -14.39
N GLU A 203 -35.38 49.66 -13.66
CA GLU A 203 -34.59 48.63 -13.00
C GLU A 203 -34.88 47.27 -13.64
N ILE A 204 -33.82 46.54 -14.00
CA ILE A 204 -33.89 45.20 -14.61
C ILE A 204 -33.07 44.25 -13.75
N LYS A 205 -33.71 43.19 -13.28
CA LYS A 205 -33.12 42.18 -12.39
C LYS A 205 -33.39 40.76 -12.88
N THR A 206 -32.47 39.85 -12.59
CA THR A 206 -32.62 38.40 -12.83
C THR A 206 -33.06 37.65 -11.57
N ASP A 207 -33.98 38.21 -10.79
CA ASP A 207 -34.44 37.68 -9.49
C ASP A 207 -35.58 36.66 -9.60
N ASP A 208 -36.02 36.32 -10.82
CA ASP A 208 -37.10 35.36 -11.03
C ASP A 208 -36.60 33.93 -11.24
N LYS A 209 -36.95 33.03 -10.31
CA LYS A 209 -36.59 31.60 -10.39
C LYS A 209 -37.26 30.90 -11.57
N LYS A 210 -38.51 31.27 -11.90
CA LYS A 210 -39.24 30.68 -13.03
C LYS A 210 -38.61 31.08 -14.36
N GLY A 211 -38.25 32.34 -14.51
CA GLY A 211 -37.51 32.88 -15.65
C GLY A 211 -36.18 32.18 -15.83
N LEU A 212 -35.42 31.95 -14.76
CA LEU A 212 -34.19 31.16 -14.85
C LEU A 212 -34.46 29.72 -15.34
N ASP A 213 -35.50 29.06 -14.84
CA ASP A 213 -35.88 27.72 -15.30
C ASP A 213 -36.25 27.69 -16.79
N ILE A 214 -37.05 28.67 -17.24
CA ILE A 214 -37.41 28.87 -18.65
C ILE A 214 -36.14 29.10 -19.50
N LEU A 215 -35.21 29.94 -19.03
CA LEU A 215 -33.96 30.20 -19.72
C LEU A 215 -33.14 28.92 -19.93
N LEU A 216 -33.04 28.08 -18.89
CA LEU A 216 -32.22 26.87 -18.94
C LEU A 216 -32.89 25.73 -19.74
N LYS A 217 -34.22 25.68 -19.79
CA LYS A 217 -34.98 24.63 -20.50
C LYS A 217 -35.30 25.00 -21.95
N GLU A 218 -35.75 26.23 -22.17
CA GLU A 218 -36.33 26.69 -23.44
C GLU A 218 -35.47 27.74 -24.15
N GLY A 219 -34.48 28.31 -23.45
CA GLY A 219 -33.48 29.21 -24.02
C GLY A 219 -33.86 30.70 -23.93
N VAL A 220 -32.97 31.52 -24.50
CA VAL A 220 -32.99 32.99 -24.34
C VAL A 220 -34.28 33.62 -24.88
N LYS A 221 -34.82 33.11 -25.99
CA LYS A 221 -36.03 33.70 -26.60
C LYS A 221 -37.26 33.53 -25.71
N ALA A 222 -37.47 32.32 -25.17
CA ALA A 222 -38.58 32.04 -24.25
C ALA A 222 -38.42 32.86 -22.95
N TYR A 223 -37.18 32.98 -22.45
CA TYR A 223 -36.87 33.80 -21.30
C TYR A 223 -37.25 35.27 -21.49
N ILE A 224 -36.84 35.91 -22.59
CA ILE A 224 -37.20 37.31 -22.87
C ILE A 224 -38.72 37.48 -22.85
N SER A 225 -39.43 36.62 -23.60
CA SER A 225 -40.89 36.66 -23.65
C SER A 225 -41.52 36.56 -22.27
N ALA A 226 -41.09 35.60 -21.46
CA ALA A 226 -41.61 35.40 -20.11
C ALA A 226 -41.35 36.62 -19.20
N MET A 227 -40.16 37.22 -19.29
CA MET A 227 -39.78 38.35 -18.45
C MET A 227 -40.44 39.68 -18.85
N THR A 228 -40.80 39.87 -20.13
CA THR A 228 -41.33 41.16 -20.62
C THR A 228 -42.81 41.15 -20.98
N LEU A 229 -43.48 40.00 -21.02
CA LEU A 229 -44.88 39.89 -21.48
C LEU A 229 -45.82 40.88 -20.75
N SER A 230 -45.66 40.99 -19.43
CA SER A 230 -46.51 41.88 -18.63
C SER A 230 -46.26 43.36 -18.92
N ASP A 231 -45.03 43.74 -19.24
CA ASP A 231 -44.67 45.12 -19.59
C ASP A 231 -45.32 45.52 -20.92
N PHE A 232 -45.23 44.66 -21.93
CA PHE A 232 -45.84 44.94 -23.24
C PHE A 232 -47.37 44.94 -23.20
N LYS A 233 -47.99 44.10 -22.38
CA LYS A 233 -49.46 44.09 -22.21
C LYS A 233 -49.96 45.41 -21.64
N LYS A 234 -49.27 45.98 -20.66
CA LYS A 234 -49.63 47.26 -20.03
C LYS A 234 -49.60 48.45 -20.98
N LEU A 235 -48.84 48.38 -22.08
CA LEU A 235 -48.77 49.46 -23.07
C LEU A 235 -50.11 49.70 -23.78
N GLN A 236 -50.97 48.69 -23.88
CA GLN A 236 -52.27 48.81 -24.57
C GLN A 236 -53.24 49.74 -23.84
N ASP A 237 -53.05 49.94 -22.54
CA ASP A 237 -53.95 50.71 -21.68
C ASP A 237 -53.54 52.19 -21.56
N ILE A 238 -52.40 52.59 -22.13
CA ILE A 238 -51.83 53.95 -21.98
C ILE A 238 -52.39 54.87 -23.07
N LYS A 239 -53.15 55.89 -22.64
CA LYS A 239 -53.77 56.88 -23.54
C LYS A 239 -52.90 58.12 -23.80
N ASP A 240 -52.05 58.53 -22.85
CA ASP A 240 -51.17 59.69 -23.02
C ASP A 240 -50.01 59.34 -23.98
N PRO A 241 -49.89 60.02 -25.15
CA PRO A 241 -48.85 59.73 -26.12
C PRO A 241 -47.42 59.85 -25.56
N LYS A 242 -47.17 60.82 -24.67
CA LYS A 242 -45.83 61.02 -24.07
C LYS A 242 -45.52 59.93 -23.05
N GLU A 243 -46.53 59.48 -22.29
CA GLU A 243 -46.38 58.33 -21.40
C GLU A 243 -46.16 57.03 -22.18
N SER A 244 -46.92 56.84 -23.26
CA SER A 244 -46.82 55.65 -24.10
C SER A 244 -45.42 55.51 -24.70
N LEU A 245 -44.84 56.63 -25.15
CA LEU A 245 -43.48 56.64 -25.70
C LEU A 245 -42.42 56.24 -24.67
N ILE A 246 -42.42 56.85 -23.48
CA ILE A 246 -41.41 56.54 -22.45
C ILE A 246 -41.55 55.12 -21.90
N GLN A 247 -42.78 54.61 -21.75
CA GLN A 247 -43.03 53.23 -21.31
C GLN A 247 -42.66 52.21 -22.39
N THR A 248 -42.87 52.52 -23.67
CA THR A 248 -42.43 51.67 -24.78
C THR A 248 -40.91 51.58 -24.82
N SER A 249 -40.20 52.71 -24.67
CA SER A 249 -38.73 52.71 -24.58
C SER A 249 -38.23 51.90 -23.38
N ALA A 250 -38.90 51.99 -22.23
CA ALA A 250 -38.57 51.18 -21.05
C ALA A 250 -38.78 49.67 -21.29
N ALA A 251 -39.90 49.27 -21.90
CA ALA A 251 -40.18 47.86 -22.22
C ALA A 251 -39.15 47.27 -23.22
N LEU A 252 -38.77 48.03 -24.25
CA LEU A 252 -37.71 47.64 -25.19
C LEU A 252 -36.36 47.53 -24.51
N LEU A 253 -36.01 48.48 -23.63
CA LEU A 253 -34.77 48.43 -22.86
C LEU A 253 -34.72 47.17 -21.98
N LYS A 254 -35.84 46.84 -21.30
CA LYS A 254 -35.95 45.59 -20.53
C LYS A 254 -35.72 44.37 -21.40
N ALA A 255 -36.35 44.28 -22.58
CA ALA A 255 -36.17 43.15 -23.49
C ALA A 255 -34.69 42.94 -23.90
N ILE A 256 -34.00 44.03 -24.26
CA ILE A 256 -32.57 44.01 -24.64
C ILE A 256 -31.70 43.50 -23.47
N TYR A 257 -31.96 43.97 -22.25
CA TYR A 257 -31.18 43.56 -21.09
C TYR A 257 -31.52 42.15 -20.61
N TYR A 258 -32.76 41.70 -20.72
CA TYR A 258 -33.12 40.31 -20.48
C TYR A 258 -32.48 39.38 -21.52
N GLU A 259 -32.36 39.79 -22.78
CA GLU A 259 -31.58 39.04 -23.75
C GLU A 259 -30.11 38.92 -23.32
N ARG A 260 -29.49 40.05 -22.97
CA ARG A 260 -28.08 40.11 -22.55
C ARG A 260 -27.83 39.26 -21.30
N PHE A 261 -28.66 39.39 -20.27
CA PHE A 261 -28.56 38.60 -19.05
C PHE A 261 -28.82 37.12 -19.33
N GLY A 262 -29.83 36.79 -20.14
CA GLY A 262 -30.13 35.42 -20.54
C GLY A 262 -28.93 34.75 -21.21
N ARG A 263 -28.28 35.43 -22.16
CA ARG A 263 -27.06 34.92 -22.82
C ARG A 263 -25.91 34.72 -21.82
N ARG A 264 -25.63 35.71 -20.96
CA ARG A 264 -24.57 35.62 -19.93
C ARG A 264 -24.80 34.45 -18.97
N LEU A 265 -26.02 34.31 -18.46
CA LEU A 265 -26.39 33.22 -17.55
C LEU A 265 -26.31 31.86 -18.25
N LEU A 266 -26.79 31.75 -19.48
CA LEU A 266 -26.72 30.51 -20.25
C LEU A 266 -25.27 30.11 -20.56
N ASP A 267 -24.41 31.06 -20.92
CA ASP A 267 -22.98 30.81 -21.16
C ASP A 267 -22.23 30.42 -19.88
N ALA A 268 -22.55 31.06 -18.76
CA ALA A 268 -22.03 30.68 -17.46
C ALA A 268 -22.50 29.27 -17.06
N TRP A 269 -23.78 28.94 -17.30
CA TRP A 269 -24.31 27.60 -17.03
C TRP A 269 -23.62 26.54 -17.88
N LYS A 270 -23.37 26.80 -19.17
CA LYS A 270 -22.61 25.90 -20.06
C LYS A 270 -21.18 25.64 -19.58
N LYS A 271 -20.57 26.60 -18.86
CA LYS A 271 -19.25 26.43 -18.23
C LYS A 271 -19.32 25.70 -16.89
N ILE A 272 -20.31 26.01 -16.06
CA ILE A 272 -20.45 25.46 -14.70
C ILE A 272 -20.93 24.01 -14.71
N ASN A 273 -21.92 23.68 -15.55
CA ASN A 273 -22.53 22.36 -15.60
C ASN A 273 -21.53 21.20 -15.83
N PRO A 274 -20.62 21.24 -16.83
CA PRO A 274 -19.62 20.18 -17.00
C PRO A 274 -18.66 20.10 -15.80
N VAL A 275 -18.20 21.23 -15.27
CA VAL A 275 -17.32 21.28 -14.09
C VAL A 275 -18.00 20.65 -12.87
N GLN A 276 -19.29 20.94 -12.65
CA GLN A 276 -20.08 20.34 -11.57
C GLN A 276 -20.19 18.82 -11.73
N ARG A 277 -20.42 18.32 -12.95
CA ARG A 277 -20.47 16.88 -13.23
C ARG A 277 -19.14 16.20 -12.96
N GLU A 278 -18.04 16.77 -13.45
CA GLU A 278 -16.69 16.25 -13.20
C GLU A 278 -16.34 16.24 -11.71
N PHE A 279 -16.71 17.30 -10.98
CA PHE A 279 -16.55 17.35 -9.53
C PHE A 279 -17.34 16.26 -8.83
N ASN A 280 -18.60 16.01 -9.22
CA ASN A 280 -19.42 14.96 -8.63
C ASN A 280 -18.81 13.57 -8.84
N ILE A 281 -18.28 13.29 -10.03
CA ILE A 281 -17.56 12.04 -10.34
C ILE A 281 -16.31 11.91 -9.46
N ALA A 282 -15.50 12.97 -9.36
CA ALA A 282 -14.29 12.97 -8.53
C ALA A 282 -14.62 12.77 -7.04
N MET A 283 -15.68 13.40 -6.55
CA MET A 283 -16.17 13.25 -5.18
C MET A 283 -16.61 11.81 -4.90
N GLU A 284 -17.35 11.18 -5.81
CA GLU A 284 -17.80 9.79 -5.64
C GLU A 284 -16.61 8.82 -5.65
N ASN A 285 -15.67 8.98 -6.59
CA ASN A 285 -14.46 8.14 -6.65
C ASN A 285 -13.61 8.28 -5.39
N ARG A 286 -13.39 9.51 -4.90
CA ARG A 286 -12.69 9.77 -3.64
C ARG A 286 -13.42 9.11 -2.48
N LYS A 287 -14.74 9.24 -2.39
CA LYS A 287 -15.55 8.62 -1.31
C LYS A 287 -15.42 7.10 -1.30
N LYS A 288 -15.45 6.45 -2.47
CA LYS A 288 -15.23 4.99 -2.58
C LYS A 288 -13.83 4.59 -2.13
N ALA A 289 -12.80 5.34 -2.52
CA ALA A 289 -11.43 5.09 -2.10
C ALA A 289 -11.22 5.30 -0.59
N GLU A 290 -11.82 6.33 -0.01
CA GLU A 290 -11.80 6.58 1.44
C GLU A 290 -12.46 5.43 2.22
N GLN A 291 -13.60 4.94 1.74
CA GLN A 291 -14.28 3.78 2.32
C GLN A 291 -13.41 2.52 2.26
N ALA A 292 -12.77 2.26 1.11
CA ALA A 292 -11.85 1.14 0.96
C ALA A 292 -10.64 1.24 1.90
N LYS A 293 -10.08 2.45 2.08
CA LYS A 293 -9.00 2.69 3.06
C LYS A 293 -9.48 2.41 4.48
N SER A 294 -10.63 2.95 4.88
CA SER A 294 -11.19 2.73 6.23
C SER A 294 -11.50 1.24 6.49
N GLU A 295 -11.96 0.51 5.47
CA GLU A 295 -12.15 -0.94 5.56
C GLU A 295 -10.81 -1.68 5.71
N ALA A 296 -9.78 -1.27 4.97
CA ALA A 296 -8.43 -1.84 5.10
C ALA A 296 -7.82 -1.58 6.50
N GLU A 297 -8.01 -0.37 7.07
CA GLU A 297 -7.61 -0.04 8.44
C GLU A 297 -8.29 -0.96 9.46
N LYS A 298 -9.62 -1.14 9.36
CA LYS A 298 -10.38 -2.05 10.24
C LYS A 298 -9.91 -3.51 10.13
N ASN A 299 -9.62 -3.95 8.91
CA ASN A 299 -9.10 -5.30 8.66
C ASN A 299 -7.70 -5.49 9.25
N LEU A 300 -6.84 -4.46 9.21
CA LEU A 300 -5.53 -4.47 9.85
C LEU A 300 -5.64 -4.57 11.38
N ASP A 301 -6.51 -3.77 11.99
CA ASP A 301 -6.74 -3.82 13.45
C ASP A 301 -7.25 -5.19 13.89
N LYS A 302 -8.18 -5.76 13.11
CA LYS A 302 -8.68 -7.12 13.33
C LYS A 302 -7.55 -8.15 13.22
N ALA A 303 -6.74 -8.11 12.17
CA ALA A 303 -5.63 -9.03 11.97
C ALA A 303 -4.59 -8.94 13.10
N ARG A 304 -4.27 -7.73 13.56
CA ARG A 304 -3.36 -7.51 14.70
C ARG A 304 -3.91 -8.08 16.00
N LYS A 305 -5.21 -7.93 16.24
CA LYS A 305 -5.89 -8.50 17.41
C LYS A 305 -5.86 -10.03 17.37
N GLU A 306 -6.21 -10.63 16.24
CA GLU A 306 -6.20 -12.09 16.06
C GLU A 306 -4.78 -12.68 16.19
N ASP A 307 -3.75 -12.03 15.65
CA ASP A 307 -2.36 -12.43 15.83
C ASP A 307 -1.92 -12.35 17.31
N LYS A 308 -2.29 -11.28 18.02
CA LYS A 308 -2.03 -11.13 19.45
C LYS A 308 -2.71 -12.24 20.26
N ASP A 309 -3.97 -12.53 19.97
CA ASP A 309 -4.74 -13.59 20.63
C ASP A 309 -4.15 -14.98 20.34
N ARG A 310 -3.73 -15.23 19.09
CA ARG A 310 -3.03 -16.46 18.71
C ARG A 310 -1.72 -16.62 19.46
N LYS A 311 -0.88 -15.58 19.52
CA LYS A 311 0.37 -15.57 20.28
C LYS A 311 0.11 -15.82 21.77
N SER A 312 -0.90 -15.17 22.35
CA SER A 312 -1.29 -15.37 23.75
C SER A 312 -1.73 -16.81 24.03
N LYS A 313 -2.56 -17.40 23.16
CA LYS A 313 -2.96 -18.81 23.26
C LYS A 313 -1.77 -19.75 23.19
N ILE A 314 -0.85 -19.53 22.25
CA ILE A 314 0.39 -20.30 22.14
C ILE A 314 1.19 -20.19 23.45
N THR A 315 1.37 -18.98 23.99
CA THR A 315 2.07 -18.79 25.28
C THR A 315 1.37 -19.52 26.43
N LYS A 316 0.03 -19.46 26.50
CA LYS A 316 -0.76 -20.15 27.53
C LYS A 316 -0.63 -21.67 27.40
N GLU A 317 -0.76 -22.22 26.21
CA GLU A 317 -0.62 -23.65 25.92
C GLU A 317 0.80 -24.14 26.21
N TYR A 318 1.84 -23.37 25.88
CA TYR A 318 3.21 -23.68 26.29
C TYR A 318 3.38 -23.69 27.82
N ARG A 319 2.73 -22.76 28.55
CA ARG A 319 2.77 -22.75 30.03
C ARG A 319 2.08 -23.98 30.63
N HIS A 320 0.98 -24.46 30.05
CA HIS A 320 0.25 -25.63 30.55
C HIS A 320 0.86 -27.00 30.18
N ARG A 321 1.89 -27.03 29.33
CA ARG A 321 2.61 -28.27 28.98
C ARG A 321 3.73 -28.63 29.95
N TYR A 322 4.02 -27.77 30.91
CA TYR A 322 5.04 -28.03 31.91
C TYR A 322 4.49 -27.77 33.31
N HIS A 323 4.80 -28.67 34.24
CA HIS A 323 4.50 -28.49 35.64
C HIS A 323 5.52 -27.54 36.26
N ASP A 324 5.05 -26.52 36.98
CA ASP A 324 5.91 -25.62 37.74
C ASP A 324 6.64 -26.40 38.83
N ALA A 325 7.93 -26.11 39.03
CA ALA A 325 8.72 -26.79 40.05
C ALA A 325 8.27 -26.34 41.43
N PRO A 326 8.07 -27.27 42.39
CA PRO A 326 7.69 -26.90 43.75
C PRO A 326 8.77 -26.04 44.41
N GLU A 327 8.35 -25.26 45.40
CA GLU A 327 9.30 -24.65 46.32
C GLU A 327 9.93 -25.73 47.19
N THR A 328 11.17 -25.52 47.64
CA THR A 328 11.91 -26.53 48.41
C THR A 328 11.17 -26.91 49.69
N GLU A 329 10.43 -25.96 50.27
CA GLU A 329 9.63 -26.10 51.49
C GLU A 329 8.37 -26.95 51.28
N ASP A 330 7.85 -27.01 50.04
CA ASP A 330 6.67 -27.80 49.67
C ASP A 330 7.01 -29.26 49.39
N ILE A 331 8.30 -29.58 49.16
CA ILE A 331 8.75 -30.95 48.91
C ILE A 331 8.79 -31.72 50.24
N LYS A 332 7.92 -32.71 50.37
CA LYS A 332 7.72 -33.52 51.59
C LYS A 332 8.12 -34.97 51.37
N GLY A 333 8.46 -35.65 52.46
CA GLY A 333 8.86 -37.07 52.43
C GLY A 333 10.33 -37.32 52.10
N PHE A 334 11.16 -36.27 52.03
CA PHE A 334 12.60 -36.37 51.86
C PHE A 334 13.33 -35.73 53.06
N SER A 335 14.31 -36.43 53.62
CA SER A 335 15.15 -35.89 54.70
C SER A 335 16.26 -35.00 54.15
N ASP A 336 16.40 -33.79 54.71
CA ASP A 336 17.49 -32.84 54.46
C ASP A 336 17.65 -32.42 52.99
N LEU A 337 16.54 -32.18 52.29
CA LEU A 337 16.57 -31.72 50.90
C LEU A 337 17.05 -30.26 50.84
N LYS A 338 18.13 -29.99 50.09
CA LYS A 338 18.68 -28.65 49.88
C LYS A 338 18.76 -28.33 48.40
N GLU A 339 18.24 -27.17 48.01
CA GLU A 339 18.37 -26.70 46.63
C GLU A 339 19.85 -26.45 46.30
N THR A 340 20.25 -26.83 45.09
CA THR A 340 21.62 -26.68 44.61
C THR A 340 21.64 -26.18 43.17
N ARG A 341 22.82 -25.78 42.70
CA ARG A 341 22.99 -25.21 41.36
C ARG A 341 22.46 -26.19 40.29
N PRO A 342 21.51 -25.76 39.44
CA PRO A 342 21.07 -26.52 38.28
C PRO A 342 22.25 -26.84 37.34
N LYS A 343 22.33 -28.07 36.84
CA LYS A 343 23.37 -28.49 35.87
C LYS A 343 22.82 -29.20 34.64
N THR A 344 21.73 -29.98 34.76
CA THR A 344 21.16 -30.73 33.63
C THR A 344 20.29 -29.84 32.75
N PRO A 345 20.49 -29.77 31.43
CA PRO A 345 19.63 -29.03 30.50
C PRO A 345 18.20 -29.61 30.41
N ARG A 346 17.20 -28.74 30.22
CA ARG A 346 15.84 -29.18 29.88
C ARG A 346 15.77 -29.67 28.42
N GLN A 347 15.01 -30.73 28.17
CA GLN A 347 14.74 -31.19 26.82
C GLN A 347 13.91 -30.14 26.07
N GLY A 348 14.33 -29.76 24.86
CA GLY A 348 13.66 -28.75 24.03
C GLY A 348 14.22 -27.32 24.13
N GLY A 349 15.22 -27.08 24.98
CA GLY A 349 15.81 -25.75 25.18
C GLY A 349 14.90 -24.86 26.05
N GLY A 350 15.51 -24.05 26.94
CA GLY A 350 14.75 -23.23 27.90
C GLY A 350 15.31 -23.18 29.32
N GLY A 351 16.57 -23.58 29.52
CA GLY A 351 17.26 -23.50 30.81
C GLY A 351 17.63 -24.87 31.39
N LEU A 352 17.97 -24.88 32.68
CA LEU A 352 18.42 -26.05 33.41
C LEU A 352 17.29 -26.59 34.31
N ARG A 353 17.37 -27.87 34.68
CA ARG A 353 16.43 -28.53 35.60
C ARG A 353 16.71 -28.08 37.03
N LYS A 354 15.68 -27.65 37.77
CA LYS A 354 15.80 -27.34 39.20
C LYS A 354 16.28 -28.60 39.92
N ARG A 355 17.24 -28.42 40.82
CA ARG A 355 18.02 -29.52 41.39
C ARG A 355 18.12 -29.37 42.90
N TRP A 356 17.99 -30.49 43.59
CA TRP A 356 18.21 -30.61 45.02
C TRP A 356 19.18 -31.75 45.34
N ILE A 357 19.80 -31.67 46.50
CA ILE A 357 20.60 -32.73 47.08
C ILE A 357 19.96 -33.16 48.40
N GLY A 358 19.87 -34.46 48.64
CA GLY A 358 19.24 -35.03 49.84
C GLY A 358 20.05 -36.17 50.43
N GLU A 359 19.56 -36.70 51.55
CA GLU A 359 20.15 -37.85 52.24
C GLU A 359 21.64 -37.68 52.56
N LYS A 360 21.99 -36.54 53.16
CA LYS A 360 23.38 -36.17 53.49
C LYS A 360 24.32 -36.16 52.28
N GLY A 361 23.82 -35.74 51.12
CA GLY A 361 24.61 -35.61 49.90
C GLY A 361 24.67 -36.87 49.04
N ARG A 362 23.98 -37.95 49.40
CA ARG A 362 24.05 -39.23 48.68
C ARG A 362 23.13 -39.32 47.47
N LYS A 363 22.11 -38.46 47.40
CA LYS A 363 21.13 -38.43 46.30
C LYS A 363 20.92 -37.03 45.75
N ILE A 364 20.72 -36.97 44.45
CA ILE A 364 20.36 -35.76 43.69
C ILE A 364 18.94 -35.96 43.18
N TYR A 365 18.12 -34.92 43.27
CA TYR A 365 16.77 -34.91 42.75
C TYR A 365 16.63 -33.76 41.74
N GLU A 366 16.04 -34.02 40.58
CA GLU A 366 15.76 -33.00 39.57
C GLU A 366 14.28 -32.96 39.23
N TRP A 367 13.75 -31.76 39.02
CA TRP A 367 12.35 -31.62 38.62
C TRP A 367 12.16 -32.04 37.16
N ASP A 368 11.28 -33.01 36.93
CA ASP A 368 10.78 -33.33 35.60
C ASP A 368 9.60 -32.42 35.26
N TYR A 369 9.90 -31.33 34.55
CA TYR A 369 8.90 -30.35 34.13
C TYR A 369 7.79 -30.97 33.25
N GLN A 370 8.01 -32.13 32.61
CA GLN A 370 6.99 -32.74 31.75
C GLN A 370 5.97 -33.56 32.54
N GLU A 371 6.43 -34.31 33.53
CA GLU A 371 5.59 -35.26 34.28
C GLU A 371 5.15 -34.69 35.65
N GLY A 372 5.79 -33.64 36.14
CA GLY A 372 5.50 -33.07 37.47
C GLY A 372 6.01 -33.95 38.61
N GLU A 373 7.15 -34.60 38.40
CA GLU A 373 7.73 -35.59 39.33
C GLU A 373 9.18 -35.22 39.69
N LEU A 374 9.67 -35.67 40.84
CA LEU A 374 11.09 -35.60 41.19
C LEU A 374 11.83 -36.82 40.65
N GLU A 375 12.75 -36.61 39.73
CA GLU A 375 13.65 -37.64 39.22
C GLU A 375 14.88 -37.77 40.10
N GLY A 376 15.06 -38.93 40.72
CA GLY A 376 16.16 -39.20 41.63
C GLY A 376 17.37 -39.84 40.95
N TYR A 377 18.56 -39.45 41.39
CA TYR A 377 19.84 -39.96 40.93
C TYR A 377 20.78 -40.21 42.11
N ARG A 378 21.63 -41.23 42.01
CA ARG A 378 22.69 -41.47 43.00
C ARG A 378 23.82 -40.48 42.78
N ALA A 379 24.28 -39.81 43.84
CA ALA A 379 25.30 -38.77 43.74
C ALA A 379 26.69 -39.30 43.34
N SER A 380 26.99 -40.57 43.62
CA SER A 380 28.31 -41.17 43.35
C SER A 380 28.59 -41.45 41.87
N ASP A 381 27.56 -41.89 41.13
CA ASP A 381 27.70 -42.35 39.74
C ASP A 381 26.70 -41.70 38.78
N GLY A 382 25.72 -40.95 39.31
CA GLY A 382 24.69 -40.27 38.54
C GLY A 382 23.60 -41.22 38.03
N GLN A 383 23.54 -42.47 38.49
CA GLN A 383 22.56 -43.44 38.02
C GLN A 383 21.15 -43.09 38.48
N HIS A 384 20.16 -43.20 37.58
CA HIS A 384 18.74 -42.97 37.92
C HIS A 384 18.23 -44.02 38.91
N ILE A 385 17.60 -43.58 39.98
CA ILE A 385 17.08 -44.42 41.08
C ILE A 385 15.55 -44.47 41.15
N GLY A 386 14.86 -43.73 40.28
CA GLY A 386 13.40 -43.71 40.20
C GLY A 386 12.85 -42.29 40.16
N SER A 387 11.54 -42.18 39.90
CA SER A 387 10.81 -40.93 40.06
C SER A 387 9.97 -40.97 41.33
N PHE A 388 9.72 -39.81 41.92
CA PHE A 388 9.11 -39.67 43.24
C PHE A 388 8.07 -38.55 43.24
N ASP A 389 7.01 -38.74 44.00
CA ASP A 389 5.99 -37.73 44.23
C ASP A 389 6.55 -36.64 45.16
N PRO A 390 6.52 -35.35 44.75
CA PRO A 390 7.07 -34.25 45.56
C PRO A 390 6.33 -34.02 46.89
N ASN A 391 5.05 -34.37 46.99
CA ASN A 391 4.22 -34.14 48.19
C ASN A 391 4.32 -35.27 49.21
N THR A 392 4.74 -36.47 48.79
CA THR A 392 4.75 -37.65 49.67
C THR A 392 6.10 -38.33 49.78
N GLY A 393 7.02 -38.07 48.85
CA GLY A 393 8.31 -38.76 48.73
C GLY A 393 8.20 -40.21 48.29
N LYS A 394 6.99 -40.70 47.96
CA LYS A 394 6.76 -42.07 47.52
C LYS A 394 7.28 -42.28 46.10
N PRO A 395 7.86 -43.45 45.79
CA PRO A 395 8.29 -43.76 44.43
C PRO A 395 7.07 -43.89 43.51
N LEU A 396 7.13 -43.21 42.37
CA LEU A 396 6.14 -43.29 41.29
C LEU A 396 6.59 -44.29 40.23
N LYS A 397 7.85 -44.20 39.80
CA LYS A 397 8.46 -45.11 38.81
C LYS A 397 9.76 -45.68 39.35
N SER A 398 10.05 -46.93 39.02
CA SER A 398 11.29 -47.61 39.43
C SER A 398 12.53 -47.04 38.72
N ALA A 399 13.72 -47.39 39.23
CA ALA A 399 14.98 -47.07 38.60
C ALA A 399 15.01 -47.48 37.12
N ASN A 400 15.63 -46.65 36.29
CA ASN A 400 15.78 -46.90 34.86
C ASN A 400 17.27 -46.95 34.53
N PRO A 401 17.85 -48.13 34.25
CA PRO A 401 19.27 -48.28 33.97
C PRO A 401 19.78 -47.41 32.81
N LYS A 402 18.90 -47.06 31.86
CA LYS A 402 19.24 -46.24 30.68
C LYS A 402 19.32 -44.74 30.98
N ARG A 403 18.81 -44.26 32.13
CA ARG A 403 18.84 -42.85 32.53
C ARG A 403 19.98 -42.60 33.52
N ASN A 404 20.80 -41.58 33.28
CA ASN A 404 21.83 -41.12 34.21
C ASN A 404 22.16 -39.63 33.98
N ILE A 405 22.76 -39.01 34.99
CA ILE A 405 23.25 -37.62 34.97
C ILE A 405 24.75 -37.53 35.22
N LYS A 406 25.53 -38.59 34.95
CA LYS A 406 26.98 -38.64 35.25
C LYS A 406 27.74 -37.45 34.66
N LYS A 407 27.35 -37.01 33.46
CA LYS A 407 27.91 -35.82 32.78
C LYS A 407 27.66 -34.50 33.52
N TYR A 408 26.70 -34.47 34.43
CA TYR A 408 26.22 -33.27 35.11
C TYR A 408 26.32 -33.38 36.64
N LEU A 409 27.15 -34.28 37.19
CA LEU A 409 27.37 -34.37 38.64
C LEU A 409 28.05 -33.11 39.21
#